data_AF-A0A1G0ND21-F1
#
_entry.id   AF-A0A1G0ND21-F1
#
_cell.length_a   1.000
_cell.length_b   1.000
_cell.length_c   1.000
_cell.angle_alpha   90.00
_cell.angle_beta   90.00
_cell.angle_gamma   90.00
#
_symmetry.space_group_name_H-M   'P 1'
#
loop_
_entity.id
_entity.type
_entity.pdbx_description
1 polymer ?
#
loop_
_entity_poly.entity_id
_entity_poly.type
_entity_poly.pdbx_seq_one_letter_code
_entity_poly.pdbx_strand_id
1 'polypeptide(L)'
;MAGYAYCASLTRDQWAWEFLRRNAGYRADYRQFITLWHALEADYGAPPHRDYPRWKLDPRAYGPLPGNDVLDQATGELCIADNDRILLECWMGAKWGFYKFPLDPERAAPPSPDELAWRPPPLSDKPPESAYRLDICFDLSLPLPPQLETAKFRLISRATELRRSGLATPMTVANQRERWTQMLRLLDAEAAGISVEGEDAALRCEAQAMVQGDYRGILRLAAAE
;
A
#
# COMPACT_ATOMS: atom_id res chain seq x y z
N MET A 1 7.81 25.75 6.83
CA MET A 1 7.13 24.71 7.64
C MET A 1 5.65 24.47 7.28
N ALA A 2 4.98 25.31 6.47
CA ALA A 2 3.53 25.18 6.22
C ALA A 2 3.10 24.00 5.31
N GLY A 3 3.99 23.50 4.43
CA GLY A 3 3.63 22.52 3.40
C GLY A 3 3.20 21.13 3.89
N TYR A 4 3.52 20.75 5.15
CA TYR A 4 3.24 19.42 5.70
C TYR A 4 2.29 19.46 6.90
N ALA A 5 1.59 20.57 7.13
CA ALA A 5 0.65 20.67 8.25
C ALA A 5 -0.47 19.61 8.18
N TYR A 6 -0.87 19.22 6.96
CA TYR A 6 -1.89 18.18 6.74
C TYR A 6 -1.46 16.80 7.27
N CYS A 7 -0.15 16.52 7.40
CA CYS A 7 0.35 15.26 7.95
C CYS A 7 -0.10 15.03 9.41
N ALA A 8 -0.49 16.09 10.12
CA ALA A 8 -1.00 16.00 11.49
C ALA A 8 -2.28 15.16 11.59
N SER A 9 -3.13 15.18 10.57
CA SER A 9 -4.45 14.53 10.58
C SER A 9 -4.53 13.30 9.68
N LEU A 10 -3.43 12.86 9.07
CA LEU A 10 -3.46 11.70 8.19
C LEU A 10 -3.75 10.42 8.98
N THR A 11 -4.69 9.65 8.45
CA THR A 11 -4.97 8.28 8.86
C THR A 11 -3.86 7.33 8.39
N ARG A 12 -3.88 6.08 8.91
CA ARG A 12 -3.00 4.99 8.46
C ARG A 12 -3.01 4.84 6.93
N ASP A 13 -4.19 4.82 6.35
CA ASP A 13 -4.40 4.56 4.92
C ASP A 13 -3.92 5.74 4.08
N GLN A 14 -4.10 6.97 4.57
CA GLN A 14 -3.58 8.17 3.92
C GLN A 14 -2.05 8.25 3.99
N TRP A 15 -1.43 7.78 5.07
CA TRP A 15 0.03 7.66 5.12
C TRP A 15 0.57 6.69 4.06
N ALA A 16 -0.06 5.52 3.92
CA ALA A 16 0.30 4.57 2.86
C ALA A 16 0.17 5.22 1.46
N TRP A 17 -0.90 6.00 1.25
CA TRP A 17 -1.12 6.75 0.03
C TRP A 17 -0.04 7.80 -0.23
N GLU A 18 0.38 8.58 0.77
CA GLU A 18 1.40 9.63 0.60
C GLU A 18 2.74 9.07 0.09
N PHE A 19 3.12 7.86 0.52
CA PHE A 19 4.29 7.19 -0.04
C PHE A 19 4.03 6.67 -1.45
N LEU A 20 2.89 6.00 -1.70
CA LEU A 20 2.57 5.46 -3.02
C LEU A 20 2.49 6.54 -4.10
N ARG A 21 1.86 7.69 -3.84
CA ARG A 21 1.71 8.76 -4.84
C ARG A 21 3.06 9.35 -5.31
N ARG A 22 4.14 9.15 -4.54
CA ARG A 22 5.52 9.55 -4.88
C ARG A 22 6.28 8.47 -5.64
N ASN A 23 5.70 7.27 -5.82
CA ASN A 23 6.32 6.20 -6.59
C ASN A 23 6.33 6.54 -8.08
N ALA A 24 7.52 6.58 -8.68
CA ALA A 24 7.70 6.89 -10.10
C ALA A 24 7.01 5.86 -11.02
N GLY A 25 7.04 4.58 -10.64
CA GLY A 25 6.31 3.51 -11.33
C GLY A 25 4.80 3.69 -11.25
N TYR A 26 4.25 4.01 -10.08
CA TYR A 26 2.82 4.29 -9.93
C TYR A 26 2.39 5.48 -10.78
N ARG A 27 3.16 6.58 -10.75
CA ARG A 27 2.87 7.78 -11.56
C ARG A 27 2.96 7.50 -13.05
N ALA A 28 3.94 6.71 -13.50
CA ALA A 28 4.08 6.33 -14.90
C ALA A 28 2.90 5.46 -15.37
N ASP A 29 2.59 4.41 -14.61
CA ASP A 29 1.46 3.53 -14.90
C ASP A 29 0.14 4.30 -14.87
N TYR A 30 -0.08 5.16 -13.87
CA TYR A 30 -1.30 5.96 -13.75
C TYR A 30 -1.48 6.88 -14.96
N ARG A 31 -0.41 7.54 -15.43
CA ARG A 31 -0.45 8.40 -16.62
C ARG A 31 -0.87 7.61 -17.87
N GLN A 32 -0.33 6.41 -18.06
CA GLN A 32 -0.70 5.55 -19.18
C GLN A 32 -2.13 5.04 -19.04
N PHE A 33 -2.49 4.57 -17.85
CA PHE A 33 -3.83 4.11 -17.48
C PHE A 33 -4.90 5.16 -17.76
N ILE A 34 -4.75 6.38 -17.23
CA ILE A 34 -5.77 7.43 -17.38
C ILE A 34 -5.90 7.90 -18.82
N THR A 35 -4.80 7.88 -19.59
CA THR A 35 -4.82 8.18 -21.03
C THR A 35 -5.64 7.15 -21.80
N LEU A 36 -5.42 5.85 -21.54
CA LEU A 36 -6.18 4.77 -22.15
C LEU A 36 -7.64 4.79 -21.71
N TRP A 37 -7.90 5.05 -20.42
CA TRP A 37 -9.24 5.14 -19.87
C TRP A 37 -10.06 6.25 -20.53
N HIS A 38 -9.52 7.47 -20.63
CA HIS A 38 -10.19 8.57 -21.31
C HIS A 38 -10.43 8.29 -22.80
N ALA A 39 -9.50 7.61 -23.48
CA ALA A 39 -9.70 7.20 -24.87
C ALA A 39 -10.86 6.21 -25.00
N LEU A 40 -10.96 5.22 -24.11
CA LEU A 40 -12.08 4.28 -24.07
C LEU A 40 -13.41 4.99 -23.76
N GLU A 41 -13.42 5.95 -22.83
CA GLU A 41 -14.62 6.74 -22.52
C GLU A 41 -15.03 7.65 -23.69
N ALA A 42 -14.09 8.17 -24.48
CA ALA A 42 -14.40 8.91 -25.69
C ALA A 42 -15.03 8.01 -26.78
N ASP A 43 -14.55 6.78 -26.92
CA ASP A 43 -15.00 5.85 -27.96
C ASP A 43 -16.35 5.18 -27.62
N TYR A 44 -16.62 4.93 -26.33
CA TYR A 44 -17.73 4.09 -25.87
C TYR A 44 -18.63 4.75 -24.81
N GLY A 45 -18.30 5.96 -24.35
CA GLY A 45 -19.02 6.69 -23.31
C GLY A 45 -18.64 6.31 -21.88
N ALA A 46 -19.18 7.08 -20.93
CA ALA A 46 -19.00 6.89 -19.50
C ALA A 46 -20.29 6.33 -18.84
N PRO A 47 -20.19 5.65 -17.69
CA PRO A 47 -21.37 5.21 -16.93
C PRO A 47 -22.30 6.38 -16.59
N PRO A 48 -23.63 6.17 -16.58
CA PRO A 48 -24.33 4.92 -16.83
C PRO A 48 -24.57 4.59 -18.32
N HIS A 49 -24.16 5.46 -19.25
CA HIS A 49 -24.51 5.37 -20.68
C HIS A 49 -23.46 4.69 -21.56
N ARG A 50 -22.48 4.00 -20.95
CA ARG A 50 -21.39 3.31 -21.65
C ARG A 50 -21.92 2.17 -22.52
N ASP A 51 -21.45 2.09 -23.77
CA ASP A 51 -21.65 0.93 -24.65
C ASP A 51 -20.79 -0.24 -24.19
N TYR A 52 -21.27 -0.92 -23.15
CA TYR A 52 -20.56 -2.01 -22.49
C TYR A 52 -20.28 -3.22 -23.41
N PRO A 53 -21.21 -3.66 -24.29
CA PRO A 53 -20.93 -4.73 -25.25
C PRO A 53 -19.73 -4.44 -26.15
N ARG A 54 -19.61 -3.20 -26.69
CA ARG A 54 -18.45 -2.84 -27.53
C ARG A 54 -17.18 -2.64 -26.71
N TRP A 55 -17.28 -2.03 -25.53
CA TRP A 55 -16.16 -1.87 -24.60
C TRP A 55 -15.49 -3.22 -24.28
N LYS A 56 -16.29 -4.27 -24.01
CA LYS A 56 -15.78 -5.61 -23.69
C LYS A 56 -14.95 -6.23 -24.83
N LEU A 57 -15.14 -5.83 -26.08
CA LEU A 57 -14.39 -6.36 -27.21
C LEU A 57 -13.06 -5.63 -27.44
N ASP A 58 -12.88 -4.46 -26.82
CA ASP A 58 -11.67 -3.65 -27.01
C ASP A 58 -10.50 -4.21 -26.19
N PRO A 59 -9.35 -4.55 -26.80
CA PRO A 59 -8.20 -5.05 -26.06
C PRO A 59 -7.63 -4.03 -25.06
N ARG A 60 -7.84 -2.72 -25.26
CA ARG A 60 -7.38 -1.66 -24.33
C ARG A 60 -8.14 -1.68 -23.01
N ALA A 61 -9.32 -2.31 -22.94
CA ALA A 61 -10.12 -2.42 -21.72
C ALA A 61 -9.53 -3.39 -20.68
N TYR A 62 -8.44 -4.08 -21.02
CA TYR A 62 -7.86 -5.13 -20.20
C TYR A 62 -6.38 -4.87 -19.91
N GLY A 63 -5.94 -5.30 -18.73
CA GLY A 63 -4.52 -5.32 -18.38
C GLY A 63 -3.79 -6.55 -18.97
N PRO A 64 -2.45 -6.57 -18.91
CA PRO A 64 -1.60 -5.52 -18.34
C PRO A 64 -1.53 -4.26 -19.22
N LEU A 65 -1.07 -3.14 -18.64
CA LEU A 65 -0.74 -1.96 -19.44
C LEU A 65 0.31 -2.33 -20.50
N PRO A 66 0.29 -1.71 -21.70
CA PRO A 66 1.31 -1.96 -22.71
C PRO A 66 2.73 -1.78 -22.16
N GLY A 67 3.58 -2.80 -22.31
CA GLY A 67 4.96 -2.82 -21.82
C GLY A 67 5.11 -3.25 -20.35
N ASN A 68 4.01 -3.60 -19.66
CA ASN A 68 4.04 -4.22 -18.35
C ASN A 68 3.83 -5.73 -18.45
N ASP A 69 4.43 -6.45 -17.50
CA ASP A 69 4.22 -7.88 -17.34
C ASP A 69 2.84 -8.18 -16.73
N VAL A 70 2.41 -9.43 -16.90
CA VAL A 70 1.28 -9.99 -16.16
C VAL A 70 1.63 -9.96 -14.67
N LEU A 71 0.64 -9.74 -13.80
CA LEU A 71 0.89 -9.72 -12.36
C LEU A 71 1.37 -11.10 -11.88
N ASP A 72 2.65 -11.21 -11.50
CA ASP A 72 3.23 -12.41 -10.90
C ASP A 72 2.52 -12.80 -9.58
N GLN A 73 2.06 -11.79 -8.84
CA GLN A 73 1.29 -11.94 -7.61
C GLN A 73 0.21 -10.87 -7.53
N ALA A 74 -1.00 -11.19 -8.00
CA ALA A 74 -2.16 -10.38 -7.67
C ALA A 74 -2.49 -10.56 -6.19
N THR A 75 -2.58 -9.45 -5.45
CA THR A 75 -3.05 -9.49 -4.07
C THR A 75 -4.58 -9.58 -4.05
N GLY A 76 -5.13 -10.76 -3.78
CA GLY A 76 -6.58 -10.99 -3.67
C GLY A 76 -7.31 -11.20 -5.00
N GLU A 77 -8.64 -11.22 -4.95
CA GLU A 77 -9.50 -11.50 -6.11
C GLU A 77 -9.31 -10.45 -7.22
N LEU A 78 -9.02 -10.93 -8.43
CA LEU A 78 -8.99 -10.14 -9.64
C LEU A 78 -10.38 -10.17 -10.27
N CYS A 79 -10.85 -9.03 -10.77
CA CYS A 79 -12.06 -8.99 -11.58
C CYS A 79 -11.75 -9.63 -12.95
N ILE A 80 -11.88 -10.95 -13.03
CA ILE A 80 -11.71 -11.71 -14.25
C ILE A 80 -13.03 -11.59 -15.03
N ALA A 81 -12.96 -11.00 -16.24
CA ALA A 81 -14.09 -10.96 -17.16
C ALA A 81 -14.33 -12.35 -17.77
N ASP A 82 -15.47 -12.53 -18.44
CA ASP A 82 -15.93 -13.81 -19.03
C ASP A 82 -14.92 -14.50 -19.98
N ASN A 83 -13.86 -13.80 -20.42
CA ASN A 83 -12.81 -14.29 -21.32
C ASN A 83 -11.44 -14.48 -20.63
N ASP A 84 -11.40 -14.69 -19.32
CA ASP A 84 -10.18 -14.82 -18.50
C ASP A 84 -9.25 -13.59 -18.53
N ARG A 85 -9.75 -12.43 -18.95
CA ARG A 85 -9.01 -11.16 -18.98
C ARG A 85 -9.34 -10.30 -17.78
N ILE A 86 -8.33 -9.65 -17.22
CA ILE A 86 -8.49 -8.75 -16.09
C ILE A 86 -8.81 -7.36 -16.62
N LEU A 87 -9.92 -6.76 -16.17
CA LEU A 87 -10.26 -5.38 -16.50
C LEU A 87 -9.12 -4.43 -16.11
N LEU A 88 -8.83 -3.45 -16.96
CA LEU A 88 -7.66 -2.59 -16.83
C LEU A 88 -7.57 -1.89 -15.46
N GLU A 89 -8.70 -1.39 -14.96
CA GLU A 89 -8.80 -0.75 -13.63
C GLU A 89 -8.55 -1.76 -12.49
N CYS A 90 -9.01 -3.00 -12.62
CA CYS A 90 -8.78 -4.04 -11.62
C CYS A 90 -7.32 -4.52 -11.64
N TRP A 91 -6.69 -4.59 -12.81
CA TRP A 91 -5.24 -4.87 -12.93
C TRP A 91 -4.42 -3.77 -12.25
N MET A 92 -4.72 -2.50 -12.54
CA MET A 92 -4.02 -1.36 -11.96
C MET A 92 -4.21 -1.29 -10.44
N GLY A 93 -5.45 -1.54 -9.98
CA GLY A 93 -5.75 -1.66 -8.56
C GLY A 93 -4.98 -2.80 -7.90
N ALA A 94 -4.97 -4.00 -8.47
CA ALA A 94 -4.26 -5.14 -7.90
C ALA A 94 -2.73 -4.94 -7.83
N LYS A 95 -2.13 -4.33 -8.87
CA LYS A 95 -0.70 -3.99 -8.88
C LYS A 95 -0.31 -3.11 -7.70
N TRP A 96 -1.12 -2.08 -7.44
CA TRP A 96 -0.80 -1.03 -6.48
C TRP A 96 -1.56 -1.14 -5.15
N GLY A 97 -2.36 -2.18 -4.97
CA GLY A 97 -3.01 -2.52 -3.70
C GLY A 97 -4.38 -1.89 -3.47
N PHE A 98 -5.11 -1.44 -4.50
CA PHE A 98 -6.47 -0.91 -4.37
C PHE A 98 -7.55 -1.92 -4.77
N TYR A 99 -8.67 -1.95 -4.04
CA TYR A 99 -9.92 -2.59 -4.48
C TYR A 99 -10.70 -1.71 -5.45
N LYS A 100 -10.61 -0.39 -5.30
CA LYS A 100 -11.33 0.59 -6.11
C LYS A 100 -10.48 1.14 -7.26
N PHE A 101 -11.10 2.02 -8.05
CA PHE A 101 -10.46 2.72 -9.16
C PHE A 101 -9.16 3.42 -8.70
N PRO A 102 -8.04 3.29 -9.44
CA PRO A 102 -6.77 3.92 -9.09
C PRO A 102 -6.89 5.44 -8.91
N LEU A 103 -6.22 5.98 -7.90
CA LEU A 103 -6.33 7.40 -7.54
C LEU A 103 -5.26 8.25 -8.23
N ASP A 104 -5.63 9.44 -8.68
CA ASP A 104 -4.67 10.40 -9.25
C ASP A 104 -3.55 10.76 -8.25
N PRO A 105 -2.26 10.46 -8.55
CA PRO A 105 -1.14 10.81 -7.70
C PRO A 105 -0.89 12.33 -7.62
N GLU A 106 -1.48 13.17 -8.48
CA GLU A 106 -1.28 14.63 -8.44
C GLU A 106 -2.39 15.36 -7.68
N ARG A 107 -3.39 14.66 -7.15
CA ARG A 107 -4.49 15.28 -6.40
C ARG A 107 -3.98 16.16 -5.25
N ALA A 108 -4.63 17.31 -5.04
CA ALA A 108 -4.23 18.30 -4.04
C ALA A 108 -4.64 17.91 -2.61
N ALA A 109 -5.80 17.29 -2.44
CA ALA A 109 -6.30 16.85 -1.14
C ALA A 109 -6.03 15.35 -0.93
N PRO A 110 -5.68 14.93 0.30
CA PRO A 110 -5.62 13.52 0.64
C PRO A 110 -6.99 12.85 0.38
N PRO A 111 -7.01 11.65 -0.22
CA PRO A 111 -8.25 10.91 -0.43
C PRO A 111 -8.92 10.58 0.91
N SER A 112 -10.24 10.48 0.88
CA SER A 112 -11.03 9.99 2.01
C SER A 112 -10.72 8.52 2.30
N PRO A 113 -10.96 8.03 3.55
CA PRO A 113 -10.82 6.62 3.88
C PRO A 113 -11.63 5.70 2.96
N ASP A 114 -12.83 6.15 2.54
CA ASP A 114 -13.69 5.36 1.65
C ASP A 114 -13.11 5.23 0.24
N GLU A 115 -12.38 6.23 -0.27
CA GLU A 115 -11.67 6.14 -1.55
C GLU A 115 -10.47 5.18 -1.47
N LEU A 116 -9.78 5.18 -0.33
CA LEU A 116 -8.61 4.35 -0.02
C LEU A 116 -9.00 2.93 0.41
N ALA A 117 -9.86 2.27 -0.36
CA ALA A 117 -10.18 0.87 -0.13
C ALA A 117 -8.99 -0.03 -0.51
N TRP A 118 -8.03 -0.18 0.41
CA TRP A 118 -6.82 -0.99 0.21
C TRP A 118 -7.10 -2.49 0.25
N ARG A 119 -6.40 -3.22 -0.61
CA ARG A 119 -6.25 -4.68 -0.53
C ARG A 119 -5.39 -5.02 0.69
N PRO A 120 -5.68 -6.14 1.39
CA PRO A 120 -4.83 -6.62 2.45
C PRO A 120 -3.39 -6.77 1.92
N PRO A 121 -2.38 -6.27 2.66
CA PRO A 121 -1.01 -6.44 2.25
C PRO A 121 -0.70 -7.96 2.21
N PRO A 122 0.10 -8.42 1.22
CA PRO A 122 0.49 -9.82 1.17
C PRO A 122 1.20 -10.19 2.47
N LEU A 123 1.11 -11.45 2.89
CA LEU A 123 1.92 -11.93 4.00
C LEU A 123 3.39 -11.70 3.65
N SER A 124 4.16 -11.18 4.61
CA SER A 124 5.58 -10.99 4.40
C SER A 124 6.27 -12.34 4.46
N ASP A 125 6.87 -12.78 3.35
CA ASP A 125 7.74 -13.96 3.32
C ASP A 125 9.06 -13.73 4.05
N LYS A 126 9.42 -12.47 4.33
CA LYS A 126 10.59 -12.13 5.14
C LYS A 126 10.36 -12.58 6.58
N PRO A 127 11.22 -13.45 7.14
CA PRO A 127 11.12 -13.84 8.53
C PRO A 127 11.33 -12.59 9.42
N PRO A 128 10.67 -12.52 10.59
CA PRO A 128 10.92 -11.46 11.54
C PRO A 128 12.39 -11.49 11.98
N GLU A 129 12.96 -10.32 12.25
CA GLU A 129 14.28 -10.23 12.88
C GLU A 129 14.31 -11.07 14.17
N SER A 130 15.47 -11.66 14.45
CA SER A 130 15.63 -12.61 15.56
C SER A 130 15.16 -12.06 16.90
N ALA A 131 15.34 -10.75 17.15
CA ALA A 131 14.90 -10.09 18.37
C ALA A 131 13.37 -10.16 18.57
N TYR A 132 12.60 -10.05 17.48
CA TYR A 132 11.14 -10.05 17.49
C TYR A 132 10.53 -11.43 17.19
N ARG A 133 11.36 -12.45 16.94
CA ARG A 133 10.89 -13.81 16.66
C ARG A 133 10.46 -14.51 17.95
N LEU A 134 9.29 -15.15 17.92
CA LEU A 134 8.80 -16.06 18.95
C LEU A 134 8.19 -17.29 18.28
N ASP A 135 8.75 -18.47 18.57
CA ASP A 135 8.21 -19.73 18.05
C ASP A 135 7.14 -20.26 19.03
N ILE A 136 5.97 -20.64 18.48
CA ILE A 136 4.84 -21.19 19.23
C ILE A 136 4.51 -22.56 18.65
N CYS A 137 4.56 -23.60 19.48
CA CYS A 137 4.24 -24.96 19.09
C CYS A 137 2.82 -25.32 19.54
N PHE A 138 2.05 -25.96 18.65
CA PHE A 138 0.74 -26.53 18.95
C PHE A 138 0.82 -28.05 18.90
N ASP A 139 0.27 -28.70 19.93
CA ASP A 139 0.02 -30.13 19.94
C ASP A 139 -1.36 -30.37 19.31
N LEU A 140 -1.37 -30.86 18.08
CA LEU A 140 -2.60 -31.11 17.32
C LEU A 140 -3.38 -32.32 17.84
N SER A 141 -2.83 -33.10 18.77
CA SER A 141 -3.57 -34.16 19.47
C SER A 141 -4.48 -33.63 20.59
N LEU A 142 -4.35 -32.35 20.96
CA LEU A 142 -5.12 -31.69 22.01
C LEU A 142 -6.05 -30.60 21.43
N PRO A 143 -7.12 -30.21 22.15
CA PRO A 143 -7.97 -29.08 21.74
C PRO A 143 -7.16 -27.79 21.56
N LEU A 144 -7.41 -27.06 20.47
CA LEU A 144 -6.72 -25.80 20.16
C LEU A 144 -7.06 -24.62 21.09
N PRO A 145 -8.31 -24.40 21.56
CA PRO A 145 -8.64 -23.18 22.30
C PRO A 145 -7.78 -22.93 23.56
N PRO A 146 -7.52 -23.93 24.44
CA PRO A 146 -6.63 -23.73 25.59
C PRO A 146 -5.18 -23.40 25.19
N GLN A 147 -4.72 -23.98 24.06
CA GLN A 147 -3.38 -23.73 23.54
C GLN A 147 -3.26 -22.31 22.97
N LEU A 148 -4.32 -21.80 22.32
CA LEU A 148 -4.38 -20.42 21.82
C LEU A 148 -4.31 -19.39 22.96
N GLU A 149 -5.03 -19.61 24.07
CA GLU A 149 -4.94 -18.72 25.23
C GLU A 149 -3.51 -18.74 25.81
N THR A 150 -2.89 -19.92 25.92
CA THR A 150 -1.49 -20.05 26.35
C THR A 150 -0.53 -19.30 25.41
N ALA A 151 -0.71 -19.45 24.10
CA ALA A 151 0.07 -18.76 23.07
C ALA A 151 -0.07 -17.23 23.19
N LYS A 152 -1.30 -16.74 23.40
CA LYS A 152 -1.60 -15.31 23.62
C LYS A 152 -0.85 -14.77 24.83
N PHE A 153 -0.86 -15.47 25.98
CA PHE A 153 -0.11 -15.04 27.15
C PHE A 153 1.40 -14.97 26.91
N ARG A 154 1.97 -15.94 26.17
CA ARG A 154 3.39 -15.92 25.77
C ARG A 154 3.72 -14.71 24.89
N LEU A 155 2.87 -14.42 23.89
CA LEU A 155 3.02 -13.26 23.02
C LEU A 155 2.99 -11.94 23.81
N ILE A 156 2.01 -11.76 24.69
CA ILE A 156 1.89 -10.56 25.54
C ILE A 156 3.12 -10.40 26.44
N SER A 157 3.61 -11.49 27.02
CA SER A 157 4.77 -11.48 27.90
C SER A 157 6.04 -11.08 27.14
N ARG A 158 6.27 -11.66 25.95
CA ARG A 158 7.41 -11.31 25.09
C ARG A 158 7.35 -9.86 24.62
N ALA A 159 6.17 -9.39 24.20
CA ALA A 159 5.97 -7.99 23.82
C ALA A 159 6.27 -7.03 24.98
N THR A 160 5.91 -7.40 26.21
CA THR A 160 6.19 -6.61 27.40
C THR A 160 7.68 -6.60 27.74
N GLU A 161 8.36 -7.74 27.63
CA GLU A 161 9.81 -7.85 27.82
C GLU A 161 10.56 -6.95 26.84
N LEU A 162 10.22 -7.02 25.56
CA LEU A 162 10.84 -6.20 24.51
C LEU A 162 10.60 -4.70 24.73
N ARG A 163 9.44 -4.30 25.28
CA ARG A 163 9.20 -2.90 25.68
C ARG A 163 10.14 -2.46 26.80
N ARG A 164 10.32 -3.30 27.82
CA ARG A 164 11.21 -2.99 28.96
C ARG A 164 12.68 -2.89 28.53
N SER A 165 13.08 -3.67 27.52
CA SER A 165 14.42 -3.60 26.94
C SER A 165 14.58 -2.48 25.90
N GLY A 166 13.58 -1.63 25.71
CA GLY A 166 13.60 -0.51 24.75
C GLY A 166 13.46 -0.90 23.28
N LEU A 167 13.19 -2.17 22.98
CA LEU A 167 13.16 -2.72 21.61
C LEU A 167 11.78 -2.66 20.95
N ALA A 168 10.68 -2.80 21.69
CA ALA A 168 9.35 -2.92 21.08
C ALA A 168 8.41 -1.77 21.45
N THR A 169 8.62 -0.58 20.91
CA THR A 169 7.48 0.34 20.79
C THR A 169 6.66 -0.13 19.59
N PRO A 170 5.41 -0.59 19.76
CA PRO A 170 4.58 -0.93 18.61
C PRO A 170 4.50 0.28 17.69
N MET A 171 4.74 0.10 16.40
CA MET A 171 4.59 1.17 15.42
C MET A 171 3.12 1.60 15.42
N THR A 172 2.88 2.88 15.64
CA THR A 172 1.55 3.48 15.52
C THR A 172 1.67 4.71 14.63
N VAL A 173 0.58 5.11 13.98
CA VAL A 173 0.57 6.35 13.22
C VAL A 173 1.01 7.53 14.09
N ALA A 174 0.57 7.57 15.35
CA ALA A 174 0.91 8.63 16.28
C ALA A 174 2.43 8.74 16.54
N ASN A 175 3.14 7.63 16.76
CA ASN A 175 4.58 7.65 17.04
C ASN A 175 5.46 7.69 15.79
N GLN A 176 4.94 7.32 14.62
CA GLN A 176 5.68 7.39 13.36
C GLN A 176 5.48 8.70 12.59
N ARG A 177 4.45 9.49 12.93
CA ARG A 177 4.06 10.70 12.18
C ARG A 177 5.23 11.64 11.89
N GLU A 178 6.03 11.96 12.91
CA GLU A 178 7.16 12.89 12.77
C GLU A 178 8.22 12.34 11.81
N ARG A 179 8.61 11.07 12.02
CA ARG A 179 9.56 10.36 11.16
C ARG A 179 9.08 10.29 9.71
N TRP A 180 7.84 9.86 9.48
CA TRP A 180 7.28 9.78 8.13
C TRP A 180 7.15 11.15 7.48
N THR A 181 6.82 12.21 8.23
CA THR A 181 6.82 13.58 7.70
C THR A 181 8.23 13.99 7.23
N GLN A 182 9.27 13.66 8.00
CA GLN A 182 10.66 13.90 7.58
C GLN A 182 11.01 13.11 6.31
N MET A 183 10.60 11.84 6.23
CA MET A 183 10.80 11.01 5.03
C MET A 183 10.14 11.61 3.80
N LEU A 184 8.89 12.09 3.89
CA LEU A 184 8.23 12.77 2.77
C LEU A 184 8.99 14.04 2.33
N ARG A 185 9.52 14.83 3.29
CA ARG A 185 10.34 16.00 2.98
C ARG A 185 11.59 15.64 2.21
N LEU A 186 12.26 14.56 2.60
CA LEU A 186 13.46 14.08 1.91
C LEU A 186 13.15 13.62 0.48
N LEU A 187 12.03 12.90 0.29
CA LEU A 187 11.57 12.47 -1.03
C LEU A 187 11.25 13.67 -1.94
N ASP A 188 10.55 14.68 -1.41
CA ASP A 188 10.15 15.87 -2.18
C ASP A 188 11.37 16.77 -2.47
N ALA A 189 12.35 16.84 -1.58
CA ALA A 189 13.62 17.52 -1.81
C ALA A 189 14.46 16.82 -2.91
N GLU A 190 14.53 15.49 -2.86
CA GLU A 190 15.21 14.68 -3.89
C GLU A 190 14.54 14.85 -5.26
N ALA A 191 13.21 14.84 -5.31
CA ALA A 191 12.46 15.09 -6.54
C ALA A 191 12.69 16.52 -7.10
N ALA A 192 13.00 17.49 -6.23
CA ALA A 192 13.38 18.85 -6.61
C ALA A 192 14.87 19.00 -6.96
N GLY A 193 15.67 17.93 -6.91
CA GLY A 193 17.10 17.96 -7.22
C GLY A 193 17.97 18.55 -6.10
N ILE A 194 17.45 18.64 -4.87
CA ILE A 194 18.18 19.16 -3.72
C ILE A 194 18.97 17.99 -3.10
N SER A 195 20.30 18.14 -3.01
CA SER A 195 21.16 17.14 -2.38
C SER A 195 20.93 17.09 -0.87
N VAL A 196 20.88 15.88 -0.33
CA VAL A 196 20.69 15.61 1.09
C VAL A 196 21.90 14.79 1.57
N GLU A 197 22.65 15.31 2.56
CA GLU A 197 23.89 14.71 3.06
C GLU A 197 23.78 14.28 4.53
N GLY A 198 24.63 13.34 4.97
CA GLY A 198 24.76 12.97 6.38
C GLY A 198 23.72 11.96 6.89
N GLU A 199 23.26 12.12 8.13
CA GLU A 199 22.30 11.21 8.81
C GLU A 199 20.98 11.03 8.05
N ASP A 200 20.62 12.00 7.22
CA ASP A 200 19.46 11.96 6.35
C ASP A 200 19.58 10.91 5.23
N ALA A 201 20.78 10.41 4.92
CA ALA A 201 20.99 9.40 3.87
C ALA A 201 20.35 8.04 4.21
N ALA A 202 20.44 7.59 5.46
CA ALA A 202 19.82 6.34 5.91
C ALA A 202 18.28 6.45 5.91
N LEU A 203 17.77 7.57 6.43
CA LEU A 203 16.34 7.87 6.44
C LEU A 203 15.78 8.01 5.01
N ARG A 204 16.57 8.56 4.08
CA ARG A 204 16.22 8.61 2.65
C ARG A 204 16.13 7.22 2.03
N CYS A 205 17.08 6.32 2.31
CA CYS A 205 17.01 4.94 1.83
C CYS A 205 15.73 4.23 2.33
N GLU A 206 15.38 4.43 3.60
CA GLU A 206 14.11 3.92 4.14
C GLU A 206 12.90 4.57 3.45
N ALA A 207 12.93 5.87 3.21
CA ALA A 207 11.87 6.58 2.49
C ALA A 207 11.67 6.05 1.08
N GLN A 208 12.76 5.73 0.38
CA GLN A 208 12.71 5.09 -0.92
C GLN A 208 12.12 3.68 -0.85
N ALA A 209 12.48 2.88 0.15
CA ALA A 209 11.88 1.56 0.36
C ALA A 209 10.37 1.65 0.61
N MET A 210 9.93 2.62 1.42
CA MET A 210 8.51 2.92 1.63
C MET A 210 7.79 3.20 0.31
N VAL A 211 8.37 4.03 -0.55
CA VAL A 211 7.82 4.33 -1.88
C VAL A 211 7.77 3.08 -2.76
N GLN A 212 8.78 2.21 -2.73
CA GLN A 212 8.87 1.03 -3.59
C GLN A 212 7.97 -0.15 -3.18
N GLY A 213 7.35 -0.11 -2.01
CA GLY A 213 6.35 -1.11 -1.62
C GLY A 213 6.15 -1.27 -0.13
N ASP A 214 7.09 -0.81 0.70
CA ASP A 214 7.02 -0.98 2.15
C ASP A 214 5.90 -0.13 2.78
N TYR A 215 5.31 0.83 2.05
CA TYR A 215 4.06 1.50 2.44
C TYR A 215 2.94 0.50 2.78
N ARG A 216 2.94 -0.69 2.17
CA ARG A 216 1.98 -1.76 2.50
C ARG A 216 2.14 -2.29 3.93
N GLY A 217 3.31 -2.13 4.53
CA GLY A 217 3.56 -2.40 5.94
C GLY A 217 2.75 -1.49 6.86
N ILE A 218 2.48 -0.24 6.46
CA ILE A 218 1.63 0.70 7.21
C ILE A 218 0.21 0.14 7.35
N LEU A 219 -0.30 -0.53 6.31
CA LEU A 219 -1.64 -1.11 6.30
C LEU A 219 -1.82 -2.26 7.31
N ARG A 220 -0.71 -2.83 7.81
CA ARG A 220 -0.74 -3.85 8.88
C ARG A 220 -0.87 -3.24 10.28
N LEU A 221 -0.67 -1.94 10.42
CA LEU A 221 -0.87 -1.27 11.70
C LEU A 221 -2.36 -1.28 12.04
N ALA A 222 -2.67 -1.34 13.33
CA ALA A 222 -4.04 -1.15 13.80
C ALA A 222 -4.55 0.20 13.29
N ALA A 223 -5.79 0.24 12.78
CA ALA A 223 -6.46 1.50 12.57
C ALA A 223 -6.53 2.23 13.91
N ALA A 224 -6.19 3.51 13.93
CA ALA A 224 -6.40 4.31 15.13
C ALA A 224 -7.92 4.36 15.39
N GLU A 225 -8.34 3.90 16.57
CA GLU A 225 -9.71 4.05 17.07
C GLU A 225 -10.07 5.53 17.26
#